data_AF-A0A940LDW4-F1
#
_entry.id   AF-A0A940LDW4-F1
#
_cell.length_a   1.000
_cell.length_b   1.000
_cell.length_c   1.000
_cell.angle_alpha   90.00
_cell.angle_beta   90.00
_cell.angle_gamma   90.00
#
_symmetry.space_group_name_H-M   'P 1'
#
loop_
_entity.id
_entity.type
_entity.pdbx_description
1 polymer ?
#
loop_
_entity_poly.entity_id
_entity_poly.type
_entity_poly.pdbx_seq_one_letter_code
_entity_poly.pdbx_strand_id
1 'polypeptide(L)' 'MAEERFEIRIDGVPYAVTASPFEFNTETRYNVKYNGNEHIFTWDSSIGRLAPIDDDASDIPDALEEEIARRLQSSRRI' A
#
# COMPACT_ATOMS: atom_id res chain seq x y z
N MET A 1 -7.12 1.67 14.36
CA MET A 1 -6.39 0.64 13.62
C MET A 1 -4.89 0.87 13.84
N ALA A 2 -4.06 -0.17 13.92
CA ALA A 2 -2.63 -0.01 14.19
C ALA A 2 -1.86 0.21 12.89
N GLU A 3 -0.81 1.02 12.92
CA GLU A 3 0.15 1.13 11.81
C GLU A 3 0.95 -0.16 11.65
N GLU A 4 1.21 -0.54 10.40
CA GLU A 4 2.01 -1.70 10.05
C GLU A 4 3.31 -1.23 9.39
N ARG A 5 4.44 -1.76 9.84
CA ARG A 5 5.76 -1.45 9.27
C ARG A 5 6.40 -2.72 8.76
N PHE A 6 6.85 -2.71 7.52
CA PHE A 6 7.50 -3.86 6.91
C PHE A 6 8.53 -3.45 5.86
N GLU A 7 9.49 -4.33 5.62
CA GLU A 7 10.48 -4.19 4.56
C GLU A 7 10.09 -5.06 3.35
N ILE A 8 10.13 -4.47 2.16
CA ILE A 8 10.03 -5.17 0.89
C ILE A 8 11.39 -5.09 0.20
N ARG A 9 11.83 -6.17 -0.46
CA ARG A 9 13.03 -6.18 -1.29
C ARG A 9 12.64 -6.42 -2.74
N ILE A 10 12.84 -5.42 -3.59
CA ILE A 10 12.66 -5.52 -5.04
C ILE A 10 14.04 -5.43 -5.69
N ASP A 11 14.44 -6.45 -6.45
CA ASP A 11 15.74 -6.51 -7.14
C ASP A 11 16.96 -6.18 -6.25
N GLY A 12 16.88 -6.54 -4.96
CA GLY A 12 17.94 -6.28 -3.97
C GLY A 12 17.93 -4.88 -3.36
N VAL A 13 17.03 -3.99 -3.79
CA VAL A 13 16.81 -2.68 -3.17
C VAL A 13 15.78 -2.84 -2.03
N PRO A 14 16.14 -2.49 -0.78
CA PRO A 14 15.22 -2.53 0.35
C PRO A 14 14.32 -1.28 0.37
N TYR A 15 13.03 -1.49 0.53
CA TYR A 15 12.01 -0.47 0.70
C TYR A 15 11.40 -0.62 2.09
N ALA A 16 11.61 0.38 2.94
CA ALA A 16 10.94 0.47 4.23
C ALA A 16 9.54 1.07 4.02
N VAL A 17 8.52 0.26 4.22
CA VAL A 17 7.12 0.64 4.02
C VAL A 17 6.43 0.77 5.37
N THR A 18 5.71 1.88 5.55
CA THR A 18 4.81 2.10 6.69
C THR A 18 3.40 2.28 6.16
N ALA A 19 2.46 1.46 6.61
CA ALA A 19 1.07 1.51 6.21
C ALA A 19 0.16 1.80 7.40
N SER A 20 -0.60 2.87 7.31
CA SER A 20 -1.52 3.33 8.34
C SER A 20 -2.95 3.22 7.82
N PRO A 21 -3.73 2.23 8.28
CA PRO A 21 -5.14 2.14 7.94
C PRO A 21 -5.97 3.28 8.53
N PHE A 22 -6.86 3.84 7.73
CA PHE A 22 -7.82 4.88 8.13
C PHE A 22 -9.18 4.66 7.43
N GLU A 23 -10.23 5.22 8.01
CA GLU A 23 -11.57 5.16 7.41
C GLU A 23 -11.88 6.47 6.68
N PHE A 24 -12.40 6.35 5.47
CA PHE A 24 -12.83 7.49 4.67
C PHE A 24 -14.13 7.12 3.94
N ASN A 25 -15.22 7.86 4.17
CA ASN A 25 -16.54 7.55 3.60
C ASN A 25 -16.99 6.10 3.82
N THR A 26 -16.74 5.53 5.01
CA THR A 26 -17.08 4.13 5.35
C THR A 26 -16.23 3.07 4.61
N GLU A 27 -15.18 3.50 3.91
CA GLU A 27 -14.21 2.63 3.25
C GLU A 27 -12.89 2.62 4.03
N THR A 28 -12.30 1.44 4.20
CA THR A 28 -10.96 1.31 4.77
C THR A 28 -9.91 1.59 3.70
N ARG A 29 -9.08 2.60 3.93
CA ARG A 29 -7.96 2.99 3.09
C ARG A 29 -6.66 2.89 3.88
N TYR A 30 -5.54 2.85 3.18
CA TYR A 30 -4.22 2.76 3.77
C TYR A 30 -3.37 3.93 3.30
N ASN A 31 -2.87 4.73 4.24
CA ASN A 31 -1.82 5.69 3.94
C ASN A 31 -0.49 4.93 3.99
N VAL A 32 0.15 4.78 2.83
CA VAL A 32 1.38 4.02 2.64
C VAL A 32 2.52 5.00 2.41
N LYS A 33 3.58 4.89 3.22
CA LYS A 33 4.78 5.69 3.11
C LYS A 33 5.99 4.81 2.83
N TYR A 34 6.79 5.17 1.83
CA TYR A 34 8.06 4.52 1.55
C TYR A 34 9.03 5.52 0.92
N ASN A 35 10.33 5.42 1.24
CA ASN A 35 11.39 6.30 0.69
C ASN A 35 11.09 7.82 0.71
N GLY A 36 10.25 8.29 1.63
CA GLY A 36 9.83 9.69 1.72
C GLY A 36 8.60 10.05 0.88
N ASN A 37 8.11 9.14 0.04
CA ASN A 37 6.85 9.27 -0.70
C ASN A 37 5.68 8.76 0.15
N GLU A 38 4.50 9.31 -0.08
CA GLU A 38 3.24 8.96 0.58
C GLU A 38 2.15 8.75 -0.46
N HIS A 39 1.45 7.62 -0.39
CA HIS A 39 0.41 7.22 -1.33
C HIS A 39 -0.80 6.66 -0.58
N ILE A 40 -1.99 6.81 -1.14
CA ILE A 40 -3.23 6.30 -0.55
C ILE A 40 -3.67 5.07 -1.32
N PHE A 41 -3.67 3.93 -0.65
CA PHE A 41 -4.15 2.67 -1.20
C PHE A 41 -5.62 2.45 -0.80
N THR A 42 -6.47 2.11 -1.76
CA THR A 42 -7.84 1.65 -1.53
C THR A 42 -8.13 0.38 -2.33
N TRP A 43 -9.26 -0.27 -2.03
CA TRP A 43 -9.69 -1.44 -2.77
C TRP A 43 -10.21 -1.05 -4.16
N ASP A 44 -9.50 -1.47 -5.20
CA ASP A 44 -9.95 -1.35 -6.58
C ASP A 44 -10.66 -2.64 -7.01
N SER A 45 -11.98 -2.54 -7.15
CA SER A 45 -12.84 -3.65 -7.57
C SER A 45 -12.65 -4.09 -9.01
N SER A 46 -12.07 -3.25 -9.88
CA SER A 46 -11.84 -3.56 -11.30
C SER A 46 -10.70 -4.56 -11.49
N ILE A 47 -9.66 -4.42 -10.66
CA ILE A 47 -8.47 -5.30 -10.68
C ILE A 47 -8.45 -6.28 -9.49
N GLY A 48 -9.40 -6.16 -8.56
CA GLY A 48 -9.56 -7.08 -7.42
C GLY A 48 -8.41 -7.00 -6.42
N ARG A 49 -7.78 -5.83 -6.27
CA ARG A 49 -6.69 -5.63 -5.31
C ARG A 49 -6.66 -4.23 -4.69
N LEU A 50 -5.80 -4.04 -3.69
CA LEU A 50 -5.51 -2.70 -3.19
C LEU A 50 -4.62 -2.00 -4.20
N ALA A 51 -4.93 -0.75 -4.54
CA ALA A 51 -4.15 0.05 -5.48
C ALA A 51 -4.10 1.51 -5.02
N PRO A 52 -3.01 2.22 -5.36
CA PRO A 52 -2.90 3.65 -5.12
C PRO A 52 -3.96 4.41 -5.94
N ILE A 53 -4.51 5.49 -5.38
CA ILE A 53 -5.54 6.34 -6.04
C ILE A 53 -5.09 7.78 -6.26
N ASP A 54 -3.86 8.09 -5.89
CA ASP A 54 -3.23 9.39 -6.09
C ASP A 54 -2.59 9.52 -7.47
N ASP A 55 -2.38 10.75 -7.94
CA ASP A 55 -1.87 11.04 -9.29
C ASP A 55 -0.39 10.63 -9.44
N ASP A 56 0.37 10.69 -8.34
CA ASP A 56 1.76 10.23 -8.23
C ASP A 56 1.89 8.70 -8.15
N ALA A 57 0.78 7.94 -8.25
CA ALA A 57 0.81 6.47 -8.34
C ALA A 57 1.70 5.94 -9.48
N SER A 58 1.90 6.74 -10.53
CA SER A 58 2.77 6.38 -11.65
C SER A 58 4.26 6.34 -11.29
N ASP A 59 4.67 6.89 -10.13
CA ASP A 59 6.05 6.83 -9.63
C ASP A 59 6.32 5.53 -8.85
N ILE A 60 5.28 4.77 -8.47
CA ILE A 60 5.45 3.50 -7.78
C ILE A 60 5.93 2.44 -8.78
N PRO A 61 7.08 1.77 -8.54
CA PRO A 61 7.46 0.62 -9.36
C PRO A 61 6.40 -0.48 -9.27
N ASP A 62 5.99 -1.06 -10.40
CA ASP A 62 4.91 -2.07 -10.44
C ASP A 62 5.12 -3.20 -9.42
N ALA A 63 6.34 -3.75 -9.35
CA ALA A 63 6.68 -4.83 -8.42
C ALA A 63 6.56 -4.42 -6.94
N LEU A 64 6.81 -3.15 -6.63
CA LEU A 64 6.65 -2.62 -5.27
C LEU A 64 5.17 -2.44 -4.94
N GLU A 65 4.38 -1.86 -5.86
CA GLU A 65 2.93 -1.70 -5.71
C GLU A 65 2.26 -3.05 -5.42
N GLU A 66 2.55 -4.06 -6.23
CA GLU A 66 1.95 -5.38 -6.13
C GLU A 66 2.25 -6.06 -4.78
N GLU A 67 3.49 -5.95 -4.31
CA GLU A 67 3.91 -6.57 -3.05
C GLU A 67 3.34 -5.81 -1.83
N ILE A 68 3.22 -4.48 -1.91
CA ILE A 68 2.50 -3.67 -0.91
C ILE A 68 1.04 -4.11 -0.84
N ALA A 69 0.35 -4.17 -1.98
CA ALA A 69 -1.05 -4.56 -2.05
C ALA A 69 -1.29 -5.96 -1.45
N ARG A 70 -0.42 -6.93 -1.80
CA ARG A 70 -0.46 -8.30 -1.27
C ARG A 70 -0.26 -8.35 0.23
N ARG A 71 0.70 -7.58 0.77
CA ARG A 71 0.96 -7.47 2.22
C ARG A 71 -0.25 -6.94 2.96
N LEU A 72 -0.80 -5.81 2.52
CA LEU A 72 -1.94 -5.15 3.17
C LEU A 72 -3.20 -6.02 3.15
N GLN A 73 -3.44 -6.77 2.07
CA GLN A 73 -4.53 -7.74 2.00
C GLN A 73 -4.33 -8.94 2.91
N SER A 74 -3.10 -9.42 3.05
CA SER A 74 -2.77 -10.53 3.95
C SER A 74 -2.97 -10.13 5.41
N SER A 75 -2.60 -8.90 5.77
CA SER A 75 -2.84 -8.33 7.11
C SER A 75 -4.32 -8.11 7.43
N ARG A 76 -5.17 -7.93 6.42
CA ARG A 76 -6.64 -7.83 6.57
C ARG A 76 -7.29 -9.15 7.00
N ARG A 77 -6.60 -10.29 6.88
CA ARG A 77 -7.16 -11.62 7.17
C ARG A 77 -7.11 -11.91 8.68
N ILE A 78 -8.03 -11.30 9.43
CA ILE A 78 -8.45 -11.71 10.77
C ILE A 78 -9.96 -11.84 10.84
#